data_AF-A0A7I0EHH2-F1
#
_entry.id   AF-A0A7I0EHH2-F1
#
_cell.length_a   1.000
_cell.length_b   1.000
_cell.length_c   1.000
_cell.angle_alpha   90.00
_cell.angle_beta   90.00
_cell.angle_gamma   90.00
#
_symmetry.space_group_name_H-M   'P 1'
#
loop_
_entity.id
_entity.type
_entity.pdbx_description
1 polymer ?
#
loop_
_entity_poly.entity_id
_entity_poly.type
_entity_poly.pdbx_seq_one_letter_code
_entity_poly.pdbx_strand_id
1 'polypeptide(L)'
;MPRVLQTHDTTSTRDEWLQVLDQLETSLGSGARDAVLAGPGERFSTGVQWRAPEHLGQIPVDLEKRARRLIAGQLELIGEIEDARRSAGMHLAAVHTIISAQHTDQAVYLDIAG
;
A
#
# COMPACT_ATOMS: atom_id res chain seq x y z
N MET A 1 -44.84 -13.05 -25.91
CA MET A 1 -43.70 -12.72 -26.79
C MET A 1 -42.73 -11.83 -26.02
N PRO A 2 -41.41 -11.98 -26.19
CA PRO A 2 -40.48 -12.15 -25.07
C PRO A 2 -39.68 -10.89 -24.71
N ARG A 3 -39.14 -10.92 -23.49
CA ARG A 3 -38.42 -9.86 -22.76
C ARG A 3 -36.98 -9.75 -23.30
N VAL A 4 -36.70 -8.78 -24.18
CA VAL A 4 -35.38 -8.62 -24.85
C VAL A 4 -34.52 -7.46 -24.29
N LEU A 5 -34.87 -6.89 -23.14
CA LEU A 5 -34.25 -5.63 -22.66
C LEU A 5 -33.13 -5.77 -21.61
N GLN A 6 -32.78 -6.99 -21.15
CA GLN A 6 -31.93 -7.14 -19.95
C GLN A 6 -30.42 -7.25 -20.20
N THR A 7 -29.95 -7.46 -21.43
CA THR A 7 -28.51 -7.71 -21.69
C THR A 7 -27.65 -6.44 -21.63
N HIS A 8 -28.21 -5.30 -22.02
CA HIS A 8 -27.49 -4.02 -22.11
C HIS A 8 -27.09 -3.50 -20.72
N ASP A 9 -28.01 -3.56 -19.76
CA ASP A 9 -27.83 -3.10 -18.38
C ASP A 9 -26.79 -3.94 -17.63
N THR A 10 -26.85 -5.28 -17.80
CA THR A 10 -25.85 -6.18 -17.24
C THR A 10 -24.46 -6.00 -17.87
N THR A 11 -24.39 -5.61 -19.14
CA THR A 11 -23.11 -5.36 -19.83
C THR A 11 -22.50 -4.06 -19.33
N SER A 12 -23.30 -3.00 -19.19
CA SER A 12 -22.87 -1.73 -18.59
C SER A 12 -22.38 -1.92 -17.15
N THR A 13 -23.13 -2.65 -16.33
CA THR A 13 -22.74 -2.95 -14.94
C THR A 13 -21.44 -3.76 -14.88
N ARG A 14 -21.25 -4.71 -15.81
CA ARG A 14 -20.02 -5.50 -15.91
C ARG A 14 -18.82 -4.65 -16.31
N ASP A 15 -19.00 -3.74 -17.27
CA ASP A 15 -17.95 -2.84 -17.74
C ASP A 15 -17.55 -1.84 -16.66
N GLU A 16 -18.50 -1.36 -15.85
CA GLU A 16 -18.22 -0.55 -14.67
C GLU A 16 -17.44 -1.35 -13.61
N TRP A 17 -17.82 -2.61 -13.34
CA TRP A 17 -17.04 -3.50 -12.47
C TRP A 17 -15.61 -3.71 -12.99
N LEU A 18 -15.42 -3.85 -14.29
CA LEU A 18 -14.10 -3.94 -14.91
C LEU A 18 -13.28 -2.68 -14.67
N GLN A 19 -13.85 -1.49 -14.88
CA GLN A 19 -13.17 -0.22 -14.62
C GLN A 19 -12.73 -0.08 -13.16
N VAL A 20 -13.58 -0.49 -12.22
CA VAL A 20 -13.27 -0.46 -10.78
C VAL A 20 -12.09 -1.39 -10.47
N LEU A 21 -12.08 -2.61 -11.02
CA LEU A 21 -10.97 -3.54 -10.83
C LEU A 21 -9.68 -3.03 -11.48
N ASP A 22 -9.75 -2.45 -12.68
CA ASP A 22 -8.59 -1.87 -13.37
C ASP A 22 -8.00 -0.68 -12.57
N GLN A 23 -8.86 0.16 -12.00
CA GLN A 23 -8.43 1.27 -11.15
C GLN A 23 -7.75 0.78 -9.87
N LEU A 24 -8.29 -0.26 -9.23
CA LEU A 24 -7.70 -0.86 -8.04
C LEU A 24 -6.35 -1.54 -8.35
N GLU A 25 -6.24 -2.24 -9.46
CA GLU A 25 -4.97 -2.85 -9.90
C GLU A 25 -3.92 -1.79 -10.22
N THR A 26 -4.33 -0.69 -10.87
CA THR A 26 -3.44 0.45 -11.13
C THR A 26 -2.97 1.10 -9.82
N SER A 27 -3.89 1.30 -8.86
CA SER A 27 -3.55 1.84 -7.55
C SER A 27 -2.59 0.94 -6.78
N LEU A 28 -2.78 -0.39 -6.84
CA LEU A 28 -1.87 -1.36 -6.23
C LEU A 28 -0.47 -1.29 -6.88
N GLY A 29 -0.40 -1.25 -8.20
CA GLY A 29 0.86 -1.17 -8.94
C GLY A 29 1.62 0.14 -8.68
N SER A 30 0.92 1.27 -8.62
CA SER A 30 1.52 2.57 -8.29
C SER A 30 1.94 2.65 -6.84
N GLY A 31 1.12 2.18 -5.89
CA GLY A 31 1.46 2.17 -4.47
C GLY A 31 2.70 1.34 -4.14
N ALA A 32 2.86 0.18 -4.78
CA ALA A 32 4.07 -0.63 -4.63
C ALA A 32 5.32 0.08 -5.16
N ARG A 33 5.23 0.77 -6.30
CA ARG A 33 6.34 1.55 -6.88
C ARG A 33 6.71 2.74 -6.00
N ASP A 34 5.71 3.47 -5.52
CA ASP A 34 5.91 4.63 -4.65
C ASP A 34 6.54 4.18 -3.32
N ALA A 35 6.13 3.03 -2.77
CA ALA A 35 6.74 2.47 -1.57
C ALA A 35 8.23 2.17 -1.72
N VAL A 36 8.67 1.72 -2.91
CA VAL A 36 10.09 1.46 -3.20
C VAL A 36 10.90 2.75 -3.35
N LEU A 37 10.29 3.81 -3.89
CA LEU A 37 10.96 5.09 -4.16
C LEU A 37 10.93 6.06 -2.96
N ALA A 38 10.00 5.86 -2.02
CA ALA A 38 9.76 6.80 -0.93
C ALA A 38 10.96 6.97 0.00
N GLY A 39 11.27 8.22 0.32
CA GLY A 39 12.28 8.58 1.30
C GLY A 39 11.79 8.44 2.76
N PRO A 40 12.69 8.45 3.74
CA PRO A 40 12.32 8.43 5.16
C PRO A 40 11.42 9.63 5.52
N GLY A 41 10.21 9.34 6.02
CA GLY A 41 9.26 10.37 6.47
C GLY A 41 8.31 10.92 5.41
N GLU A 42 8.37 10.40 4.18
CA GLU A 42 7.45 10.78 3.12
C GLU A 42 6.07 10.15 3.37
N ARG A 43 5.00 10.96 3.31
CA ARG A 43 3.64 10.45 3.48
C ARG A 43 3.18 9.83 2.17
N PHE A 44 2.89 8.54 2.21
CA PHE A 44 2.24 7.84 1.10
C PHE A 44 0.87 8.46 0.86
N SER A 45 0.73 9.15 -0.27
CA SER A 45 -0.58 9.33 -0.86
C SER A 45 -0.74 8.18 -1.83
N THR A 46 -1.63 7.23 -1.57
CA THR A 46 -1.98 6.17 -2.54
C THR A 46 -2.62 6.72 -3.81
N GLY A 47 -2.58 8.05 -4.03
CA GLY A 47 -3.01 8.81 -5.22
C GLY A 47 -4.51 8.81 -5.46
N VAL A 48 -5.21 7.82 -4.91
CA VAL A 48 -6.60 7.52 -5.20
C VAL A 48 -7.31 7.37 -3.86
N GLN A 49 -8.14 8.36 -3.52
CA GLN A 49 -9.17 8.17 -2.50
C GLN A 49 -10.22 7.22 -3.10
N TRP A 50 -9.92 5.93 -3.10
CA TRP A 50 -10.84 4.93 -3.60
C TRP A 50 -12.09 4.93 -2.74
N ARG A 51 -13.25 5.03 -3.38
CA ARG A 51 -14.56 4.82 -2.74
C ARG A 51 -15.20 3.61 -3.35
N ALA A 52 -15.78 2.76 -2.51
CA ALA A 52 -16.57 1.65 -2.97
C ALA A 52 -17.76 2.18 -3.80
N PRO A 53 -17.97 1.66 -5.02
CA PRO A 53 -19.13 2.03 -5.81
C PRO A 53 -20.41 1.48 -5.15
N GLU A 54 -21.28 2.37 -4.68
CA GLU A 54 -22.50 2.00 -3.92
C GLU A 54 -23.62 1.46 -4.81
N HIS A 55 -23.62 1.85 -6.10
CA HIS A 55 -24.65 1.47 -7.07
C HIS A 55 -24.35 0.17 -7.80
N LEU A 56 -23.11 -0.34 -7.68
CA LEU A 56 -22.74 -1.61 -8.27
C LEU A 56 -23.26 -2.75 -7.39
N GLY A 57 -24.15 -3.56 -7.97
CA GLY A 57 -24.64 -4.79 -7.35
C GLY A 57 -23.55 -5.84 -7.22
N GLN A 58 -23.92 -7.09 -6.95
CA GLN A 58 -22.98 -8.20 -6.82
C GLN A 58 -21.99 -8.31 -8.01
N ILE A 59 -20.74 -8.65 -7.70
CA ILE A 59 -19.70 -8.83 -8.71
C ILE A 59 -20.05 -9.99 -9.66
N PRO A 60 -19.88 -9.82 -10.99
CA PRO A 60 -20.02 -10.91 -11.94
C PRO A 60 -19.07 -12.08 -11.65
N VAL A 61 -19.56 -13.32 -11.80
CA VAL A 61 -18.81 -14.54 -11.44
C VAL A 61 -17.51 -14.70 -12.23
N ASP A 62 -17.46 -14.19 -13.47
CA ASP A 62 -16.25 -14.20 -14.30
C ASP A 62 -15.17 -13.25 -13.78
N LEU A 63 -15.55 -12.22 -13.02
CA LEU A 63 -14.64 -11.25 -12.42
C LEU A 63 -14.23 -11.62 -10.98
N GLU A 64 -14.92 -12.56 -10.33
CA GLU A 64 -14.63 -13.00 -8.96
C GLU A 64 -13.17 -13.47 -8.81
N LYS A 65 -12.68 -14.27 -9.76
CA LYS A 65 -11.29 -14.76 -9.76
C LYS A 65 -10.27 -13.61 -9.85
N ARG A 66 -10.62 -12.53 -10.53
CA ARG A 66 -9.77 -11.33 -10.64
C ARG A 66 -9.78 -10.56 -9.33
N ALA A 67 -10.95 -10.29 -8.77
CA ALA A 67 -11.10 -9.65 -7.47
C ALA A 67 -10.37 -10.41 -6.34
N ARG A 68 -10.45 -11.75 -6.33
CA ARG A 68 -9.74 -12.55 -5.33
C ARG A 68 -8.21 -12.48 -5.46
N ARG A 69 -7.70 -12.40 -6.69
CA ARG A 69 -6.25 -12.17 -6.93
C ARG A 69 -5.81 -10.79 -6.47
N LEU A 70 -6.62 -9.76 -6.73
CA LEU A 70 -6.36 -8.41 -6.27
C LEU A 70 -6.27 -8.33 -4.74
N ILE A 71 -7.20 -8.95 -4.01
CA ILE A 71 -7.17 -9.00 -2.54
C ILE A 71 -5.89 -9.69 -2.03
N ALA A 72 -5.51 -10.82 -2.66
CA ALA A 72 -4.28 -11.51 -2.28
C ALA A 72 -3.04 -10.62 -2.46
N GLY A 73 -2.93 -9.91 -3.59
CA GLY A 73 -1.83 -8.97 -3.84
C GLY A 73 -1.83 -7.76 -2.90
N GLN A 74 -3.00 -7.25 -2.52
CA GLN A 74 -3.12 -6.18 -1.52
C GLN A 74 -2.62 -6.63 -0.15
N LEU A 75 -2.97 -7.84 0.28
CA LEU A 75 -2.52 -8.39 1.56
C LEU A 75 -1.01 -8.67 1.57
N GLU A 76 -0.47 -9.16 0.46
CA GLU A 76 0.97 -9.37 0.28
C GLU A 76 1.74 -8.05 0.41
N LEU A 77 1.30 -6.99 -0.30
CA LEU A 77 1.93 -5.67 -0.21
C LEU A 77 1.87 -5.09 1.22
N ILE A 78 0.76 -5.29 1.94
CA ILE A 78 0.66 -4.87 3.35
C ILE A 78 1.74 -5.58 4.18
N GLY A 79 1.90 -6.89 4.00
CA GLY A 79 2.93 -7.68 4.68
C GLY A 79 4.34 -7.15 4.42
N GLU A 80 4.66 -6.87 3.15
CA GLU A 80 5.96 -6.31 2.76
C GLU A 80 6.23 -4.95 3.41
N ILE A 81 5.23 -4.05 3.44
CA ILE A 81 5.35 -2.73 4.07
C ILE A 81 5.57 -2.87 5.58
N GLU A 82 4.85 -3.78 6.25
CA GLU A 82 5.00 -4.01 7.68
C GLU A 82 6.38 -4.59 8.04
N ASP A 83 6.89 -5.50 7.23
CA ASP A 83 8.22 -6.08 7.40
C ASP A 83 9.33 -5.03 7.18
N ALA A 84 9.20 -4.21 6.14
CA ALA A 84 10.10 -3.07 5.91
C ALA A 84 10.09 -2.10 7.09
N ARG A 85 8.90 -1.75 7.61
CA ARG A 85 8.75 -0.89 8.80
C ARG A 85 9.42 -1.49 10.03
N ARG A 86 9.27 -2.80 10.25
CA ARG A 86 9.88 -3.50 11.40
C ARG A 86 11.41 -3.49 11.30
N SER A 87 11.95 -3.78 10.13
CA SER A 87 13.39 -3.75 9.86
C SER A 87 13.98 -2.36 10.09
N ALA A 88 13.35 -1.32 9.53
CA ALA A 88 13.77 0.07 9.74
C ALA A 88 13.73 0.46 11.23
N GLY A 89 12.72 0.03 11.97
CA GLY A 89 12.62 0.24 13.41
C GLY A 89 13.77 -0.39 14.19
N MET A 90 14.18 -1.62 13.86
CA MET A 90 15.35 -2.28 14.46
C MET A 90 16.65 -1.53 14.18
N HIS A 91 16.85 -1.09 12.93
CA HIS A 91 18.03 -0.30 12.57
C HIS A 91 18.09 1.04 13.31
N LEU A 92 16.97 1.74 13.43
CA LEU A 92 16.90 2.99 14.20
C LEU A 92 17.15 2.78 15.69
N ALA A 93 16.63 1.70 16.28
CA ALA A 93 16.89 1.36 17.67
C ALA A 93 18.38 1.07 17.93
N ALA A 94 19.04 0.37 17.00
CA ALA A 94 20.48 0.13 17.07
C ALA A 94 21.28 1.44 17.01
N VAL A 95 20.97 2.33 16.08
CA VAL A 95 21.59 3.66 15.98
C VAL A 95 21.36 4.48 17.24
N HIS A 96 20.13 4.49 17.77
CA HIS A 96 19.80 5.23 19.00
C HIS A 96 20.57 4.69 20.21
N THR A 97 20.78 3.37 20.28
CA THR A 97 21.56 2.74 21.36
C THR A 97 23.02 3.16 21.30
N ILE A 98 23.62 3.19 20.10
CA ILE A 98 24.99 3.66 19.89
C ILE A 98 25.10 5.14 20.31
N ILE A 99 24.16 5.98 19.85
CA ILE A 99 24.13 7.42 20.19
C ILE A 99 23.97 7.64 21.70
N SER A 100 23.13 6.86 22.37
CA SER A 100 22.93 6.99 23.81
C SER A 100 24.16 6.50 24.61
N ALA A 101 24.83 5.44 24.14
CA ALA A 101 26.05 4.94 24.77
C ALA A 101 27.21 5.94 24.67
N GLN A 102 27.41 6.55 23.50
CA GLN A 102 28.44 7.59 23.29
C GLN A 102 28.15 8.91 24.02
N HIS A 103 26.88 9.22 24.36
CA HIS A 103 26.56 10.35 25.25
C HIS A 103 26.87 10.08 26.73
N THR A 104 26.98 8.81 27.13
CA THR A 104 27.38 8.43 28.50
C THR A 104 28.91 8.46 28.65
N ASP A 105 29.64 8.23 27.56
CA ASP A 105 31.10 8.37 27.48
C ASP A 105 31.45 9.84 27.16
N GLN A 106 31.20 10.72 28.13
CA GLN A 106 31.45 12.15 28.02
C GLN A 106 32.93 12.38 27.64
N ALA A 107 33.19 12.85 26.42
CA ALA A 107 34.53 13.16 25.94
C ALA A 107 35.19 14.22 26.85
N VAL A 108 36.08 13.76 27.73
CA VAL A 108 36.91 14.63 28.58
C VAL A 108 38.04 15.18 27.71
N TYR A 109 37.98 16.47 27.38
CA TYR A 109 39.14 17.20 26.88
C TYR A 109 40.12 17.39 28.03
N LEU A 110 41.18 16.57 28.06
CA LEU A 110 42.33 16.78 28.92
C LEU A 110 43.17 17.90 28.29
N ASP A 111 43.03 19.12 28.81
CA ASP A 111 43.87 20.25 28.41
C ASP A 111 45.28 20.05 29.00
N ILE A 112 46.19 19.55 28.17
CA ILE A 112 47.63 19.54 28.46
C ILE A 112 48.20 20.93 28.15
N ALA A 113 47.83 21.91 28.98
CA ALA A 113 48.57 23.16 29.08
C ALA A 113 49.79 22.92 29.99
N GLY A 114 50.92 22.59 29.37
CA GLY A 114 52.25 22.57 29.98
C GLY A 114 53.05 23.80 29.59
#